data_AF-A0A257GUJ3-F1
#
_entry.id   AF-A0A257GUJ3-F1
#
_cell.length_a   1.000
_cell.length_b   1.000
_cell.length_c   1.000
_cell.angle_alpha   90.00
_cell.angle_beta   90.00
_cell.angle_gamma   90.00
#
_symmetry.space_group_name_H-M   'P 1'
#
loop_
_entity.id
_entity.type
_entity.pdbx_description
1 polymer ?
#
loop_
_entity_poly.entity_id
_entity_poly.type
_entity_poly.pdbx_seq_one_letter_code
_entity_poly.pdbx_strand_id
1 'polypeptide(L)' 'QASKSLSKQNAWTVPFRQTNRLLVGPLKSVGDARDLVSSLAKEGVQATTFSSDAGQEIFRIGGK' A
#
# COMPACT_ATOMS: atom_id res chain seq x y z
N GLN A 1 -5.93 -6.28 14.06
CA GLN A 1 -4.96 -5.19 14.33
C GLN A 1 -3.97 -5.13 13.17
N ALA A 2 -4.29 -4.37 12.12
CA ALA A 2 -3.40 -4.14 10.97
C ALA A 2 -2.34 -3.06 11.25
N SER A 3 -2.47 -2.39 12.39
CA SER A 3 -1.92 -1.05 12.62
C SER A 3 -0.41 -1.05 12.79
N LYS A 4 0.20 -2.12 13.32
CA LYS A 4 1.63 -2.10 13.64
C LYS A 4 2.50 -2.21 12.39
N SER A 5 2.14 -3.10 11.47
CA SER A 5 2.83 -3.34 10.20
C SER A 5 2.64 -2.18 9.21
N LEU A 6 1.46 -1.54 9.23
CA LEU A 6 1.13 -0.38 8.39
C LEU A 6 1.63 0.96 8.95
N SER A 7 1.78 1.10 10.28
CA SER A 7 2.17 2.38 10.92
C SER A 7 3.54 2.92 10.50
N LYS A 8 4.47 2.05 10.08
CA LYS A 8 5.81 2.45 9.63
C LYS A 8 5.87 2.82 8.16
N GLN A 9 4.79 2.59 7.42
CA GLN A 9 4.72 2.78 5.99
C GLN A 9 3.97 4.07 5.69
N ASN A 10 4.46 4.83 4.71
CA ASN A 10 3.73 5.99 4.24
C ASN A 10 2.46 5.53 3.51
N ALA A 11 1.33 6.13 3.86
CA ALA A 11 0.08 5.91 3.16
C ALA A 11 0.05 6.80 1.91
N TRP A 12 -0.34 6.20 0.80
CA TRP A 12 -0.52 6.87 -0.47
C TRP A 12 -1.86 6.50 -1.05
N THR A 13 -2.29 7.23 -2.07
CA THR A 13 -3.47 6.91 -2.84
C THR A 13 -3.26 7.18 -4.30
N VAL A 14 -3.91 6.34 -5.09
CA VAL A 14 -4.01 6.52 -6.52
C VAL A 14 -5.50 6.59 -6.88
N PRO A 15 -5.91 7.58 -7.68
CA PRO A 15 -7.27 7.63 -8.19
C PRO A 15 -7.49 6.44 -9.14
N PHE A 16 -8.40 5.54 -8.77
CA PHE A 16 -8.79 4.42 -9.63
C PHE A 16 -10.31 4.43 -9.82
N ARG A 17 -10.77 5.09 -10.89
CA ARG A 17 -12.21 5.34 -11.13
C ARG A 17 -12.87 6.00 -9.92
N GLN A 18 -13.90 5.38 -9.33
CA GLN A 18 -14.62 5.87 -8.15
C GLN A 18 -14.06 5.30 -6.82
N THR A 19 -13.03 4.46 -6.88
CA THR A 19 -12.46 3.79 -5.70
C THR A 19 -11.02 4.25 -5.54
N ASN A 20 -10.80 5.20 -4.63
CA ASN A 20 -9.46 5.62 -4.25
C ASN A 20 -8.73 4.42 -3.64
N ARG A 21 -7.72 3.89 -4.35
CA ARG A 21 -6.93 2.77 -3.81
C ARG A 21 -5.96 3.33 -2.79
N LEU A 22 -5.92 2.71 -1.61
CA LEU A 22 -4.92 3.00 -0.60
C LEU A 22 -3.69 2.15 -0.86
N LEU A 23 -2.54 2.80 -0.85
CA LEU A 23 -1.23 2.22 -1.11
C LEU A 23 -0.33 2.43 0.09
N VAL A 24 0.63 1.52 0.24
CA VAL A 24 1.54 1.43 1.37
C VAL A 24 2.92 1.16 0.80
N GLY A 25 3.87 2.10 0.96
CA GLY A 25 5.17 2.00 0.30
C GLY A 25 5.86 3.36 0.15
N PRO A 26 6.94 3.52 -0.65
CA PRO A 26 7.45 2.62 -1.68
C PRO A 26 8.22 1.42 -1.10
N LEU A 27 7.96 0.24 -1.66
CA LEU A 27 8.71 -0.98 -1.34
C LEU A 27 9.82 -1.17 -2.36
N LYS A 28 10.98 -1.66 -1.92
CA LYS A 28 12.18 -1.78 -2.76
C LYS A 28 12.05 -2.88 -3.82
N SER A 29 11.24 -3.90 -3.55
CA SER A 29 11.05 -5.04 -4.45
C SER A 29 9.63 -5.59 -4.41
N VAL A 30 9.26 -6.32 -5.46
CA VAL A 30 8.01 -7.08 -5.53
C VAL A 30 7.98 -8.19 -4.46
N GLY A 31 9.14 -8.72 -4.07
CA GLY A 31 9.28 -9.71 -3.00
C GLY A 31 8.81 -9.15 -1.66
N ASP A 32 9.32 -7.97 -1.28
CA ASP A 32 8.93 -7.29 -0.04
C ASP A 32 7.43 -6.97 0.00
N ALA A 33 6.83 -6.68 -1.15
CA ALA A 33 5.39 -6.44 -1.28
C ALA A 33 4.56 -7.70 -1.01
N ARG A 34 5.02 -8.85 -1.51
CA ARG A 34 4.34 -10.14 -1.26
C ARG A 34 4.47 -10.55 0.21
N ASP A 35 5.63 -10.33 0.82
CA ASP A 35 5.83 -10.62 2.24
C ASP A 35 4.96 -9.74 3.13
N LEU A 36 4.83 -8.46 2.79
CA LEU A 36 3.91 -7.56 3.49
C LEU A 36 2.45 -8.01 3.34
N VAL A 37 1.99 -8.32 2.12
CA VAL A 37 0.63 -8.84 1.89
C VAL A 37 0.38 -10.14 2.64
N SER A 38 1.36 -11.05 2.67
CA SER A 38 1.28 -12.31 3.41
C SER A 38 1.17 -12.08 4.92
N SER A 39 1.94 -11.13 5.48
CA SER A 39 1.82 -10.74 6.88
C SER A 39 0.46 -10.12 7.21
N LEU A 40 -0.04 -9.25 6.33
CA LEU A 40 -1.36 -8.62 6.46
C LEU A 40 -2.49 -9.65 6.37
N ALA A 41 -2.36 -10.64 5.48
CA ALA A 41 -3.33 -11.73 5.36
C ALA A 41 -3.42 -12.54 6.67
N LYS A 42 -2.28 -12.79 7.34
CA LYS A 42 -2.26 -13.44 8.68
C LYS A 42 -2.94 -12.59 9.76
N GLU A 43 -2.91 -11.27 9.62
CA GLU A 43 -3.60 -10.32 10.50
C GLU A 43 -5.10 -10.16 10.15
N GLY A 44 -5.60 -10.90 9.15
CA GLY A 44 -6.99 -10.84 8.67
C GLY A 44 -7.28 -9.69 7.70
N VAL A 45 -6.25 -9.06 7.15
CA VAL A 45 -6.35 -7.90 6.26
C VAL A 45 -6.18 -8.35 4.82
N GLN A 46 -7.18 -8.08 3.98
CA GLN A 46 -7.07 -8.30 2.54
C GLN A 46 -6.27 -7.15 1.91
N ALA A 47 -5.05 -7.46 1.48
CA ALA A 47 -4.17 -6.54 0.75
C ALA A 47 -3.79 -7.14 -0.60
N THR A 48 -3.47 -6.28 -1.57
CA THR A 48 -3.02 -6.70 -2.90
C THR A 48 -1.76 -5.94 -3.26
N THR A 49 -0.88 -6.57 -4.03
CA THR A 49 0.31 -5.89 -4.56
C THR A 49 -0.09 -4.94 -5.68
N PHE A 50 0.38 -3.70 -5.61
CA PHE A 50 0.17 -2.70 -6.64
C PHE A 50 1.52 -2.20 -7.13
N SER A 51 1.74 -2.31 -8.44
CA SER A 51 2.86 -1.68 -9.13
C SER A 51 2.34 -0.45 -9.85
N SER A 52 3.01 0.68 -9.65
CA SER A 52 2.69 1.89 -10.40
C SER A 52 3.41 1.90 -11.74
N ASP A 53 2.74 2.42 -12.76
CA ASP A 53 3.36 2.68 -14.05
C ASP A 53 4.16 3.99 -14.01
N ALA A 54 5.15 4.13 -14.88
CA ALA A 54 5.95 5.34 -14.98
C ALA A 54 5.05 6.54 -15.37
N GLY A 55 5.03 7.58 -14.53
CA GLY A 55 4.20 8.77 -14.72
C GLY A 55 2.81 8.71 -14.07
N GLN A 56 2.49 7.65 -13.33
CA GLN A 56 1.23 7.55 -12.60
C GLN A 56 1.20 8.52 -11.41
N GLU A 57 0.16 9.35 -11.32
CA GLU A 57 -0.03 10.28 -10.21
C GLU A 57 -0.43 9.54 -8.94
N ILE A 58 0.45 9.60 -7.94
CA ILE A 58 0.26 9.01 -6.62
C ILE A 58 0.28 10.15 -5.59
N PHE A 59 -0.80 10.28 -4.84
CA PHE A 59 -0.95 11.30 -3.81
C PHE A 59 -0.65 10.71 -2.45
N ARG A 60 0.13 11.40 -1.61
CA ARG A 60 0.34 10.95 -0.23
C ARG A 60 -0.93 11.20 0.59
N ILE A 61 -1.41 10.21 1.32
CA ILE A 61 -2.48 10.41 2.31
C ILE A 61 -1.80 10.54 3.67
N GLY A 62 -2.03 11.66 4.34
CA GLY A 62 -1.40 11.96 5.62
C GLY A 62 -0.23 12.93 5.44
N GLY A 63 -0.58 14.16 5.08
CA GLY A 63 0.23 15.33 5.39
C GLY A 63 -0.54 16.16 6.41
N LYS A 64 -0.04 16.21 7.64
CA LYS A 64 -0.08 17.42 8.43
C LYS A 64 1.36 17.87 8.60
#